data_AF-A0A090DZ45-F1
#
_entry.id   AF-A0A090DZ45-F1
#
_cell.length_a   1.000
_cell.length_b   1.000
_cell.length_c   1.000
_cell.angle_alpha   90.00
_cell.angle_beta   90.00
_cell.angle_gamma   90.00
#
_symmetry.space_group_name_H-M   'P 1'
#
loop_
_entity.id
_entity.type
_entity.pdbx_description
1 polymer ?
#
loop_
_entity_poly.entity_id
_entity_poly.type
_entity_poly.pdbx_seq_one_letter_code
_entity_poly.pdbx_strand_id
1 'polypeptide(L)'
;MTQYFFLGSLLPPLEFGTIPEMSYKELVVYLETNLSKEDQKKLQVLRRLIDLYYLRSFWKEEKIGEKGNFNENELEEALLTRTGFPDYVYNFLEKYENTDERLKHFSELLAVFFDEEISKNDGFLRKFLQLERESRLVMMAFRAKRYNRDLINELQFEDPNDEIVAEIISQKDAPSFEPPDKYIELKSIFEEYGEDPIKLEQHFLKWKFEKIQEMQGVELFSIDSLLGYVARLFFVEKWNELNQEQGLKILDSLLKEAK
;
A
#
# COMPACT_ATOMS: atom_id res chain seq x y z
N MET A 1 17.04 -13.02 18.56
CA MET A 1 16.60 -12.45 17.27
C MET A 1 17.14 -13.35 16.17
N THR A 2 16.26 -13.89 15.31
CA THR A 2 16.67 -14.75 14.19
C THR A 2 17.44 -13.92 13.17
N GLN A 3 18.56 -14.45 12.68
CA GLN A 3 19.40 -13.79 11.68
C GLN A 3 19.36 -14.58 10.38
N TYR A 4 19.12 -13.88 9.28
CA TYR A 4 18.86 -14.43 7.96
C TYR A 4 20.01 -14.12 6.99
N PHE A 5 21.23 -14.50 7.37
CA PHE A 5 22.44 -14.21 6.59
C PHE A 5 22.35 -14.65 5.13
N PHE A 6 21.85 -15.89 4.90
CA PHE A 6 21.71 -16.43 3.56
C PHE A 6 20.74 -15.59 2.72
N LEU A 7 19.52 -15.35 3.22
CA LEU A 7 18.51 -14.56 2.52
C LEU A 7 19.01 -13.14 2.26
N GLY A 8 19.52 -12.44 3.27
CA GLY A 8 19.98 -11.06 3.11
C GLY A 8 21.14 -10.91 2.13
N SER A 9 22.01 -11.93 2.00
CA SER A 9 23.12 -11.92 1.03
C SER A 9 22.70 -12.18 -0.43
N LEU A 10 21.48 -12.72 -0.64
CA LEU A 10 20.95 -13.04 -1.97
C LEU A 10 20.15 -11.90 -2.59
N LEU A 11 19.87 -10.83 -1.84
CA LEU A 11 19.00 -9.76 -2.30
C LEU A 11 19.75 -8.82 -3.26
N PRO A 12 19.36 -8.74 -4.53
CA PRO A 12 19.96 -7.80 -5.48
C PRO A 12 19.64 -6.35 -5.08
N PRO A 13 20.42 -5.36 -5.54
CA PRO A 13 20.05 -3.96 -5.36
C PRO A 13 18.74 -3.64 -6.09
N LEU A 14 17.95 -2.71 -5.53
CA LEU A 14 16.68 -2.26 -6.11
C LEU A 14 16.81 -0.82 -6.60
N GLU A 15 16.39 -0.57 -7.83
CA GLU A 15 16.37 0.75 -8.44
C GLU A 15 15.10 0.93 -9.28
N PHE A 16 14.58 2.16 -9.35
CA PHE A 16 13.44 2.45 -10.22
C PHE A 16 13.85 2.52 -11.69
N GLY A 17 12.95 2.08 -12.57
CA GLY A 17 13.15 2.12 -14.02
C GLY A 17 14.00 0.97 -14.57
N THR A 18 14.47 0.06 -13.71
CA THR A 18 15.10 -1.21 -14.09
C THR A 18 14.16 -2.36 -13.73
N ILE A 19 14.21 -3.44 -14.53
CA ILE A 19 13.52 -4.68 -14.19
C ILE A 19 14.34 -5.36 -13.09
N PRO A 20 13.78 -5.64 -11.90
CA PRO A 20 14.50 -6.33 -10.84
C PRO A 20 15.01 -7.70 -11.29
N GLU A 21 16.20 -8.09 -10.83
CA GLU A 21 16.78 -9.41 -11.14
C GLU A 21 15.98 -10.56 -10.53
N MET A 22 15.33 -10.30 -9.39
CA MET A 22 14.45 -11.24 -8.70
C MET A 22 13.06 -10.63 -8.63
N SER A 23 12.06 -11.36 -9.11
CA SER A 23 10.67 -10.92 -9.03
C SER A 23 10.11 -11.01 -7.61
N TYR A 24 9.07 -10.23 -7.34
CA TYR A 24 8.36 -10.26 -6.07
C TYR A 24 7.86 -11.66 -5.73
N LYS A 25 7.33 -12.38 -6.73
CA LYS A 25 6.83 -13.75 -6.57
C LYS A 25 7.94 -14.72 -6.17
N GLU A 26 9.07 -14.67 -6.86
CA GLU A 26 10.23 -15.51 -6.53
C GLU A 26 10.74 -15.23 -5.11
N LEU A 27 10.88 -13.94 -4.75
CA LEU A 27 11.31 -13.55 -3.41
C LEU A 27 10.38 -14.14 -2.33
N VAL A 28 9.07 -14.00 -2.50
CA VAL A 28 8.09 -14.51 -1.53
C VAL A 28 8.24 -16.02 -1.32
N VAL A 29 8.41 -16.80 -2.40
CA VAL A 29 8.63 -18.26 -2.30
C VAL A 29 9.90 -18.58 -1.51
N TYR A 30 10.98 -17.83 -1.75
CA TYR A 30 12.22 -17.99 -0.97
C TYR A 30 12.02 -17.66 0.50
N LEU A 31 11.32 -16.57 0.80
CA LEU A 31 11.04 -16.17 2.18
C LEU A 31 10.15 -17.19 2.89
N GLU A 32 9.06 -17.64 2.28
CA GLU A 32 8.15 -18.64 2.88
C GLU A 32 8.87 -19.95 3.19
N THR A 33 9.84 -20.35 2.38
CA THR A 33 10.60 -21.59 2.61
C THR A 33 11.63 -21.47 3.75
N ASN A 34 12.10 -20.25 4.04
CA ASN A 34 13.27 -20.03 4.91
C ASN A 34 12.99 -19.23 6.19
N LEU A 35 11.87 -18.52 6.27
CA LEU A 35 11.48 -17.76 7.45
C LEU A 35 10.96 -18.68 8.56
N SER A 36 11.06 -18.20 9.81
CA SER A 36 10.43 -18.86 10.94
C SER A 36 8.91 -18.73 10.83
N LYS A 37 8.13 -19.61 11.46
CA LYS A 37 6.65 -19.48 11.46
C LYS A 37 6.17 -18.16 12.04
N GLU A 38 6.92 -17.57 12.96
CA GLU A 38 6.60 -16.27 13.56
C GLU A 38 6.86 -15.14 12.56
N ASP A 39 8.00 -15.16 11.89
CA ASP A 39 8.39 -14.14 10.91
C ASP A 39 7.58 -14.23 9.60
N GLN A 40 7.14 -15.43 9.22
CA GLN A 40 6.16 -15.64 8.15
C GLN A 40 4.86 -14.89 8.41
N LYS A 41 4.37 -14.82 9.66
CA LYS A 41 3.16 -14.05 9.98
C LYS A 41 3.36 -12.56 9.71
N LYS A 42 4.55 -12.01 9.98
CA LYS A 42 4.88 -10.61 9.67
C LYS A 42 4.85 -10.35 8.17
N LEU A 43 5.38 -11.27 7.37
CA LEU A 43 5.29 -11.20 5.90
C LEU A 43 3.82 -11.26 5.43
N GLN A 44 3.00 -12.10 6.06
CA GLN A 44 1.57 -12.19 5.75
C GLN A 44 0.83 -10.88 6.06
N VAL A 45 1.11 -10.22 7.19
CA VAL A 45 0.51 -8.91 7.52
C VAL A 45 0.89 -7.86 6.48
N LEU A 46 2.16 -7.80 6.06
CA LEU A 46 2.62 -6.88 5.03
C LEU A 46 1.86 -7.07 3.71
N ARG A 47 1.70 -8.32 3.27
CA ARG A 47 0.97 -8.69 2.05
C ARG A 47 -0.54 -8.51 2.18
N ARG A 48 -1.08 -8.50 3.41
CA ARG A 48 -2.52 -8.34 3.65
C ARG A 48 -3.05 -7.01 3.17
N LEU A 49 -2.26 -5.93 3.25
CA LEU A 49 -2.65 -4.65 2.68
C LEU A 49 -2.94 -4.77 1.17
N ILE A 50 -2.13 -5.56 0.46
CA ILE A 50 -2.33 -5.85 -0.98
C ILE A 50 -3.61 -6.65 -1.17
N ASP A 51 -3.87 -7.66 -0.33
CA ASP A 51 -5.11 -8.45 -0.40
C ASP A 51 -6.36 -7.60 -0.21
N LEU A 52 -6.34 -6.61 0.69
CA LEU A 52 -7.47 -5.70 0.86
C LEU A 52 -7.75 -4.90 -0.42
N TYR A 53 -6.71 -4.45 -1.12
CA TYR A 53 -6.89 -3.83 -2.43
C TYR A 53 -7.37 -4.82 -3.49
N TYR A 54 -6.95 -6.08 -3.44
CA TYR A 54 -7.47 -7.12 -4.32
C TYR A 54 -8.94 -7.45 -4.04
N LEU A 55 -9.40 -7.43 -2.79
CA LEU A 55 -10.82 -7.53 -2.47
C LEU A 55 -11.62 -6.42 -3.15
N ARG A 56 -11.11 -5.18 -3.10
CA ARG A 56 -11.74 -4.05 -3.80
C ARG A 56 -11.76 -4.25 -5.32
N SER A 57 -10.67 -4.72 -5.92
CA SER A 57 -10.62 -4.98 -7.36
C SER A 57 -11.53 -6.14 -7.75
N PHE A 58 -11.59 -7.21 -6.95
CA PHE A 58 -12.51 -8.32 -7.13
C PHE A 58 -13.98 -7.86 -7.14
N TRP A 59 -14.37 -7.01 -6.19
CA TRP A 59 -15.72 -6.41 -6.17
C TRP A 59 -16.02 -5.49 -7.36
N LYS A 60 -15.00 -4.99 -8.04
CA LYS A 60 -15.15 -4.19 -9.26
C LYS A 60 -15.05 -5.01 -10.54
N GLU A 61 -14.89 -6.34 -10.43
CA GLU A 61 -14.60 -7.21 -11.58
C GLU A 61 -13.32 -6.81 -12.33
N GLU A 62 -12.36 -6.21 -11.61
CA GLU A 62 -11.03 -5.87 -12.12
C GLU A 62 -10.08 -7.06 -11.93
N LYS A 63 -9.07 -7.18 -12.81
CA LYS A 63 -8.02 -8.18 -12.67
C LYS A 63 -7.28 -8.00 -11.34
N ILE A 64 -7.17 -9.07 -10.57
CA ILE A 64 -6.33 -9.11 -9.38
C ILE A 64 -4.90 -9.58 -9.73
N GLY A 65 -3.92 -9.15 -8.93
CA GLY A 65 -2.54 -9.56 -9.12
C GLY A 65 -2.17 -10.78 -8.27
N GLU A 66 -0.86 -11.08 -8.22
CA GLU A 66 -0.32 -12.26 -7.52
C GLU A 66 0.58 -11.90 -6.32
N LYS A 67 0.59 -10.62 -5.89
CA LYS A 67 1.51 -10.11 -4.86
C LYS A 67 0.94 -10.18 -3.43
N GLY A 68 -0.37 -10.37 -3.30
CA GLY A 68 -1.08 -10.60 -2.04
C GLY A 68 -0.80 -12.00 -1.46
N ASN A 69 -1.41 -12.35 -0.33
CA ASN A 69 -1.37 -13.70 0.23
C ASN A 69 -2.22 -14.70 -0.56
N PHE A 70 -3.19 -14.22 -1.33
CA PHE A 70 -4.12 -15.04 -2.10
C PHE A 70 -3.97 -14.77 -3.60
N ASN A 71 -4.03 -15.83 -4.40
CA ASN A 71 -4.41 -15.74 -5.81
C ASN A 71 -5.95 -15.66 -5.96
N GLU A 72 -6.45 -15.58 -7.19
CA GLU A 72 -7.89 -15.40 -7.46
C GLU A 72 -8.78 -16.51 -6.91
N ASN A 73 -8.38 -17.76 -7.14
CA ASN A 73 -9.13 -18.91 -6.64
C ASN A 73 -9.07 -18.99 -5.10
N GLU A 74 -7.91 -18.71 -4.52
CA GLU A 74 -7.72 -18.73 -3.06
C GLU A 74 -8.48 -17.59 -2.39
N LEU A 75 -8.58 -16.42 -3.02
CA LEU A 75 -9.34 -15.29 -2.53
C LEU A 75 -10.84 -15.62 -2.51
N GLU A 76 -11.35 -16.20 -3.59
CA GLU A 76 -12.75 -16.64 -3.67
C GLU A 76 -13.04 -17.73 -2.62
N GLU A 77 -12.17 -18.72 -2.49
CA GLU A 77 -12.28 -19.75 -1.45
C GLU A 77 -12.26 -19.16 -0.04
N ALA A 78 -11.36 -18.21 0.24
CA ALA A 78 -11.23 -17.54 1.53
C ALA A 78 -12.51 -16.76 1.91
N LEU A 79 -13.18 -16.16 0.92
CA LEU A 79 -14.45 -15.48 1.08
C LEU A 79 -15.62 -16.45 1.31
N LEU A 80 -15.67 -17.55 0.55
CA LEU A 80 -16.72 -18.57 0.67
C LEU A 80 -16.65 -19.35 1.98
N THR A 81 -15.45 -19.77 2.37
CA THR A 81 -15.21 -20.59 3.57
C THR A 81 -15.14 -19.76 4.84
N ARG A 82 -15.00 -18.43 4.71
CA ARG A 82 -14.70 -17.51 5.82
C ARG A 82 -13.42 -17.90 6.56
N THR A 83 -12.39 -18.31 5.82
CA THR A 83 -11.06 -18.63 6.38
C THR A 83 -9.94 -17.90 5.62
N GLY A 84 -8.84 -17.60 6.31
CA GLY A 84 -7.66 -16.96 5.71
C GLY A 84 -7.49 -15.47 6.02
N PHE A 85 -8.58 -14.72 6.15
CA PHE A 85 -8.52 -13.33 6.63
C PHE A 85 -8.70 -13.21 8.15
N PRO A 86 -8.25 -12.10 8.77
CA PRO A 86 -8.63 -11.77 10.14
C PRO A 86 -10.12 -11.41 10.27
N ASP A 87 -10.66 -11.55 11.48
CA ASP A 87 -12.09 -11.35 11.78
C ASP A 87 -12.63 -9.99 11.31
N TYR A 88 -11.83 -8.92 11.35
CA TYR A 88 -12.29 -7.59 10.91
C TYR A 88 -12.73 -7.56 9.44
N VAL A 89 -12.16 -8.39 8.56
CA VAL A 89 -12.58 -8.50 7.16
C VAL A 89 -13.98 -9.13 7.08
N TYR A 90 -14.21 -10.18 7.85
CA TYR A 90 -15.47 -10.89 7.88
C TYR A 90 -16.58 -10.09 8.56
N ASN A 91 -16.25 -9.34 9.61
CA ASN A 91 -17.17 -8.39 10.25
C ASN A 91 -17.59 -7.28 9.26
N PHE A 92 -16.65 -6.79 8.44
CA PHE A 92 -16.96 -5.83 7.38
C PHE A 92 -17.90 -6.42 6.32
N LEU A 93 -17.66 -7.66 5.89
CA LEU A 93 -18.51 -8.36 4.91
C LEU A 93 -19.91 -8.67 5.44
N GLU A 94 -20.06 -8.92 6.74
CA GLU A 94 -21.36 -9.07 7.40
C GLU A 94 -22.10 -7.74 7.51
N LYS A 95 -21.38 -6.65 7.82
CA LYS A 95 -21.95 -5.31 7.92
C LYS A 95 -22.45 -4.78 6.57
N TYR A 96 -21.75 -5.11 5.48
CA TYR A 96 -22.05 -4.63 4.13
C TYR A 96 -22.33 -5.81 3.18
N GLU A 97 -23.61 -6.13 3.01
CA GLU A 97 -24.06 -7.33 2.30
C GLU A 97 -23.77 -7.30 0.80
N ASN A 98 -23.94 -6.14 0.15
CA ASN A 98 -23.80 -6.00 -1.30
C ASN A 98 -22.50 -5.29 -1.70
N THR A 99 -22.10 -5.51 -2.95
CA THR A 99 -20.86 -4.97 -3.55
C THR A 99 -20.79 -3.45 -3.50
N ASP A 100 -21.89 -2.74 -3.78
CA ASP A 100 -21.91 -1.28 -3.81
C ASP A 100 -21.62 -0.67 -2.43
N GLU A 101 -22.25 -1.23 -1.39
CA GLU A 101 -22.01 -0.82 0.00
C GLU A 101 -20.57 -1.15 0.42
N ARG A 102 -20.03 -2.32 0.07
CA ARG A 102 -18.62 -2.67 0.34
C ARG A 102 -17.64 -1.70 -0.30
N LEU A 103 -17.90 -1.31 -1.56
CA LEU A 103 -17.05 -0.36 -2.28
C LEU A 103 -17.13 1.04 -1.68
N LYS A 104 -18.33 1.48 -1.30
CA LYS A 104 -18.58 2.79 -0.66
C LYS A 104 -17.93 2.88 0.72
N HIS A 105 -17.98 1.80 1.49
CA HIS A 105 -17.49 1.76 2.86
C HIS A 105 -16.07 1.17 2.98
N PHE A 106 -15.38 0.91 1.86
CA PHE A 106 -14.04 0.29 1.87
C PHE A 106 -13.00 1.05 2.72
N SER A 107 -13.15 2.37 2.89
CA SER A 107 -12.28 3.15 3.77
C SER A 107 -12.38 2.71 5.24
N GLU A 108 -13.53 2.22 5.69
CA GLU A 108 -13.70 1.64 7.03
C GLU A 108 -12.84 0.38 7.19
N LEU A 109 -12.83 -0.51 6.19
CA LEU A 109 -12.03 -1.74 6.23
C LEU A 109 -10.53 -1.42 6.34
N LEU A 110 -10.06 -0.39 5.62
CA LEU A 110 -8.68 0.08 5.73
C LEU A 110 -8.38 0.71 7.09
N ALA A 111 -9.28 1.51 7.64
CA ALA A 111 -9.11 2.13 8.95
C ALA A 111 -8.95 1.04 10.04
N VAL A 112 -9.87 0.08 10.09
CA VAL A 112 -9.81 -1.04 11.04
C VAL A 112 -8.55 -1.90 10.84
N PHE A 113 -8.17 -2.18 9.58
CA PHE A 113 -6.91 -2.90 9.29
C PHE A 113 -5.70 -2.18 9.90
N PHE A 114 -5.55 -0.88 9.65
CA PHE A 114 -4.39 -0.17 10.15
C PHE A 114 -4.42 -0.07 11.68
N ASP A 115 -5.55 0.23 12.29
CA ASP A 115 -5.66 0.33 13.76
C ASP A 115 -5.29 -1.00 14.45
N GLU A 116 -5.83 -2.11 13.96
CA GLU A 116 -5.56 -3.43 14.52
C GLU A 116 -4.12 -3.88 14.27
N GLU A 117 -3.60 -3.75 13.05
CA GLU A 117 -2.28 -4.27 12.72
C GLU A 117 -1.14 -3.38 13.25
N ILE A 118 -1.32 -2.06 13.32
CA ILE A 118 -0.33 -1.16 13.94
C ILE A 118 -0.20 -1.45 15.45
N SER A 119 -1.33 -1.69 16.14
CA SER A 119 -1.31 -1.96 17.58
C SER A 119 -0.72 -3.33 17.94
N LYS A 120 -0.92 -4.35 17.09
CA LYS A 120 -0.46 -5.73 17.32
C LYS A 120 0.99 -6.00 16.91
N ASN A 121 1.54 -5.24 15.97
CA ASN A 121 2.89 -5.47 15.44
C ASN A 121 3.89 -4.47 16.02
N ASP A 122 5.18 -4.70 15.82
CA ASP A 122 6.28 -3.85 16.28
C ASP A 122 7.36 -3.69 15.20
N GLY A 123 8.51 -3.12 15.56
CA GLY A 123 9.69 -3.01 14.69
C GLY A 123 9.42 -2.28 13.37
N PHE A 124 10.02 -2.77 12.29
CA PHE A 124 9.80 -2.25 10.94
C PHE A 124 8.34 -2.33 10.50
N LEU A 125 7.65 -3.44 10.76
CA LEU A 125 6.29 -3.67 10.25
C LEU A 125 5.31 -2.62 10.79
N ARG A 126 5.38 -2.29 12.08
CA ARG A 126 4.58 -1.20 12.66
C ARG A 126 4.85 0.13 11.96
N LYS A 127 6.12 0.49 11.79
CA LYS A 127 6.54 1.76 11.16
C LYS A 127 6.07 1.84 9.70
N PHE A 128 6.16 0.74 8.97
CA PHE A 128 5.68 0.63 7.60
C PHE A 128 4.17 0.84 7.52
N LEU A 129 3.38 0.17 8.38
CA LEU A 129 1.92 0.33 8.40
C LEU A 129 1.51 1.77 8.78
N GLN A 130 2.22 2.39 9.72
CA GLN A 130 2.04 3.81 10.05
C GLN A 130 2.34 4.72 8.85
N LEU A 131 3.46 4.49 8.15
CA LEU A 131 3.80 5.25 6.93
C LEU A 131 2.71 5.13 5.86
N GLU A 132 2.25 3.91 5.60
CA GLU A 132 1.20 3.63 4.62
C GLU A 132 -0.12 4.32 4.99
N ARG A 133 -0.55 4.23 6.25
CA ARG A 133 -1.77 4.90 6.74
C ARG A 133 -1.64 6.42 6.62
N GLU A 134 -0.63 7.00 7.27
CA GLU A 134 -0.47 8.45 7.39
C GLU A 134 -0.26 9.09 6.01
N SER A 135 0.57 8.51 5.14
CA SER A 135 0.77 9.03 3.78
C SER A 135 -0.51 8.95 2.92
N ARG A 136 -1.32 7.91 3.10
CA ARG A 136 -2.65 7.80 2.46
C ARG A 136 -3.58 8.92 2.93
N LEU A 137 -3.62 9.22 4.23
CA LEU A 137 -4.45 10.28 4.79
C LEU A 137 -4.02 11.67 4.28
N VAL A 138 -2.71 11.93 4.24
CA VAL A 138 -2.14 13.16 3.66
C VAL A 138 -2.52 13.32 2.19
N MET A 139 -2.33 12.28 1.37
CA MET A 139 -2.70 12.30 -0.05
C MET A 139 -4.21 12.41 -0.27
N MET A 140 -5.02 11.86 0.63
CA MET A 140 -6.47 12.06 0.64
C MET A 140 -6.80 13.53 0.91
N ALA A 141 -6.20 14.15 1.93
CA ALA A 141 -6.48 15.54 2.31
C ALA A 141 -6.16 16.51 1.17
N PHE A 142 -5.03 16.32 0.49
CA PHE A 142 -4.68 17.08 -0.72
C PHE A 142 -5.74 16.97 -1.82
N ARG A 143 -6.20 15.74 -2.12
CA ARG A 143 -7.24 15.48 -3.12
C ARG A 143 -8.58 16.07 -2.71
N ALA A 144 -8.97 15.94 -1.44
CA ALA A 144 -10.21 16.48 -0.92
C ALA A 144 -10.25 18.01 -1.09
N LYS A 145 -9.15 18.71 -0.79
CA LYS A 145 -9.03 20.16 -1.05
C LYS A 145 -9.11 20.50 -2.54
N ARG A 146 -8.34 19.80 -3.40
CA ARG A 146 -8.38 20.04 -4.86
C ARG A 146 -9.77 19.86 -5.46
N TYR A 147 -10.51 18.85 -5.01
CA TYR A 147 -11.84 18.51 -5.54
C TYR A 147 -13.00 19.04 -4.70
N ASN A 148 -12.74 19.95 -3.76
CA ASN A 148 -13.74 20.56 -2.88
C ASN A 148 -14.65 19.54 -2.18
N ARG A 149 -14.04 18.47 -1.65
CA ARG A 149 -14.72 17.44 -0.86
C ARG A 149 -14.61 17.75 0.63
N ASP A 150 -15.62 17.34 1.38
CA ASP A 150 -15.67 17.52 2.83
C ASP A 150 -14.72 16.56 3.53
N LEU A 151 -13.69 17.12 4.19
CA LEU A 151 -12.70 16.36 4.95
C LEU A 151 -13.31 15.54 6.09
N ILE A 152 -14.39 16.02 6.71
CA ILE A 152 -15.06 15.27 7.79
C ILE A 152 -15.67 13.98 7.25
N ASN A 153 -16.31 14.06 6.08
CA ASN A 153 -16.92 12.89 5.44
C ASN A 153 -15.86 11.91 4.93
N GLU A 154 -14.73 12.39 4.40
CA GLU A 154 -13.63 11.53 3.93
C GLU A 154 -12.93 10.81 5.09
N LEU A 155 -12.91 11.39 6.30
CA LEU A 155 -12.31 10.85 7.53
C LEU A 155 -13.31 10.16 8.47
N GLN A 156 -14.55 9.94 8.05
CA GLN A 156 -15.64 9.50 8.94
C GLN A 156 -15.41 8.17 9.70
N PHE A 157 -14.45 7.35 9.26
CA PHE A 157 -14.10 6.06 9.89
C PHE A 157 -12.78 6.10 10.67
N GLU A 158 -12.06 7.22 10.65
CA GLU A 158 -10.80 7.38 11.38
C GLU A 158 -11.08 7.95 12.78
N ASP A 159 -10.21 7.67 13.76
CA ASP A 159 -10.33 8.26 15.10
C ASP A 159 -10.02 9.76 15.05
N PRO A 160 -10.97 10.65 15.39
CA PRO A 160 -10.74 12.10 15.39
C PRO A 160 -9.73 12.58 16.44
N ASN A 161 -9.37 11.74 17.41
CA ASN A 161 -8.35 12.06 18.42
C ASN A 161 -6.93 11.64 18.00
N ASP A 162 -6.80 10.89 16.89
CA ASP A 162 -5.50 10.57 16.30
C ASP A 162 -4.84 11.86 15.78
N GLU A 163 -3.55 12.03 16.07
CA GLU A 163 -2.85 13.31 15.90
C GLU A 163 -2.93 13.83 14.45
N ILE A 164 -2.64 12.97 13.47
CA ILE A 164 -2.68 13.36 12.05
C ILE A 164 -4.12 13.61 11.57
N VAL A 165 -5.10 12.88 12.08
CA VAL A 165 -6.52 13.06 11.72
C VAL A 165 -7.03 14.39 12.28
N ALA A 166 -6.75 14.68 13.55
CA ALA A 166 -7.09 15.93 14.20
C ALA A 166 -6.47 17.12 13.46
N GLU A 167 -5.21 17.01 13.06
CA GLU A 167 -4.51 18.03 12.28
C GLU A 167 -5.19 18.29 10.92
N ILE A 168 -5.52 17.24 10.17
CA ILE A 168 -6.25 17.38 8.89
C ILE A 168 -7.62 18.04 9.11
N ILE A 169 -8.38 17.60 10.12
CA ILE A 169 -9.71 18.14 10.42
C ILE A 169 -9.64 19.62 10.82
N SER A 170 -8.60 20.02 11.56
CA SER A 170 -8.41 21.42 11.97
C SER A 170 -8.29 22.38 10.78
N GLN A 171 -7.87 21.86 9.63
CA GLN A 171 -7.70 22.61 8.39
C GLN A 171 -8.92 22.50 7.46
N LYS A 172 -10.07 21.98 7.90
CA LYS A 172 -11.25 21.75 7.05
C LYS A 172 -11.73 22.99 6.28
N ASP A 173 -11.63 24.18 6.89
CA ASP A 173 -12.08 25.45 6.31
C ASP A 173 -10.95 26.20 5.58
N ALA A 174 -9.71 25.69 5.65
CA ALA A 174 -8.56 26.30 4.96
C ALA A 174 -8.65 26.12 3.43
N PRO A 175 -8.16 27.09 2.63
CA PRO A 175 -8.19 27.00 1.17
C PRO A 175 -7.24 25.93 0.61
N SER A 176 -6.14 25.65 1.31
CA SER A 176 -5.17 24.60 1.02
C SER A 176 -4.97 23.72 2.25
N PHE A 177 -4.38 22.55 2.04
CA PHE A 177 -3.94 21.67 3.12
C PHE A 177 -2.42 21.77 3.25
N GLU A 178 -1.96 21.96 4.49
CA GLU A 178 -0.56 21.92 4.87
C GLU A 178 -0.30 20.63 5.66
N PRO A 179 0.56 19.72 5.18
CA PRO A 179 0.84 18.48 5.89
C PRO A 179 1.81 18.70 7.07
N PRO A 180 1.88 17.76 8.02
CA PRO A 180 2.94 17.75 9.03
C PRO A 180 4.33 17.71 8.40
N ASP A 181 5.36 18.21 9.12
CA ASP A 181 6.75 18.31 8.61
C ASP A 181 7.29 17.00 8.01
N LYS A 182 6.96 15.85 8.63
CA LYS A 182 7.33 14.50 8.16
C LYS A 182 6.87 14.21 6.73
N TYR A 183 5.81 14.88 6.26
CA TYR A 183 5.15 14.68 4.98
C TYR A 183 5.25 15.88 4.04
N ILE A 184 6.08 16.87 4.34
CA ILE A 184 6.18 18.10 3.54
C ILE A 184 6.56 17.83 2.07
N GLU A 185 7.41 16.83 1.82
CA GLU A 185 7.80 16.40 0.48
C GLU A 185 6.60 15.94 -0.37
N LEU A 186 5.55 15.36 0.26
CA LEU A 186 4.32 14.97 -0.43
C LEU A 186 3.55 16.18 -0.96
N LYS A 187 3.65 17.33 -0.30
CA LYS A 187 3.07 18.59 -0.81
C LYS A 187 3.70 18.96 -2.14
N SER A 188 5.03 19.00 -2.19
CA SER A 188 5.76 19.33 -3.42
C SER A 188 5.43 18.35 -4.55
N ILE A 189 5.39 17.05 -4.24
CA ILE A 189 4.98 16.02 -5.22
C ILE A 189 3.55 16.26 -5.73
N PHE A 190 2.61 16.59 -4.84
CA PHE A 190 1.21 16.79 -5.21
C PHE A 190 0.96 18.09 -5.99
N GLU A 191 1.70 19.15 -5.68
CA GLU A 191 1.64 20.42 -6.40
C GLU A 191 2.23 20.30 -7.81
N GLU A 192 3.35 19.59 -7.95
CA GLU A 192 4.04 19.43 -9.23
C GLU A 192 3.33 18.44 -10.17
N TYR A 193 2.93 17.27 -9.65
CA TYR A 193 2.42 16.16 -10.47
C TYR A 193 0.92 15.93 -10.34
N GLY A 194 0.23 16.75 -9.55
CA GLY A 194 -1.16 16.51 -9.18
C GLY A 194 -2.18 16.41 -10.32
N GLU A 195 -1.89 17.01 -11.46
CA GLU A 195 -2.74 16.98 -12.66
C GLU A 195 -2.52 15.71 -13.51
N ASP A 196 -1.42 14.98 -13.30
CA ASP A 196 -1.09 13.75 -14.00
C ASP A 196 -1.09 12.58 -13.01
N PRO A 197 -2.19 11.81 -12.91
CA PRO A 197 -2.31 10.74 -11.92
C PRO A 197 -1.22 9.68 -12.00
N ILE A 198 -0.66 9.43 -13.19
CA ILE A 198 0.37 8.40 -13.36
C ILE A 198 1.70 8.93 -12.84
N LYS A 199 2.08 10.17 -13.20
CA LYS A 199 3.28 10.80 -12.63
C LYS A 199 3.17 11.01 -11.12
N LEU A 200 2.00 11.39 -10.64
CA LEU A 200 1.75 11.53 -9.21
C LEU A 200 2.01 10.21 -8.48
N GLU A 201 1.45 9.10 -8.98
CA GLU A 201 1.65 7.78 -8.39
C GLU A 201 3.12 7.35 -8.48
N GLN A 202 3.78 7.56 -9.62
CA GLN A 202 5.21 7.31 -9.78
C GLN A 202 6.03 8.00 -8.68
N HIS A 203 5.96 9.33 -8.60
CA HIS A 203 6.71 10.10 -7.61
C HIS A 203 6.34 9.74 -6.17
N PHE A 204 5.08 9.37 -5.92
CA PHE A 204 4.66 8.87 -4.62
C PHE A 204 5.29 7.52 -4.27
N LEU A 205 5.38 6.57 -5.22
CA LEU A 205 6.06 5.28 -5.02
C LEU A 205 7.55 5.48 -4.73
N LYS A 206 8.19 6.41 -5.45
CA LYS A 206 9.60 6.75 -5.21
C LYS A 206 9.81 7.30 -3.80
N TRP A 207 8.97 8.24 -3.39
CA TRP A 207 9.01 8.79 -2.03
C TRP A 207 8.84 7.70 -0.97
N LYS A 208 7.88 6.77 -1.14
CA LYS A 208 7.68 5.66 -0.20
C LYS A 208 8.90 4.74 -0.12
N PHE A 209 9.51 4.43 -1.26
CA PHE A 209 10.72 3.63 -1.33
C PHE A 209 11.88 4.27 -0.53
N GLU A 210 12.08 5.57 -0.70
CA GLU A 210 13.11 6.33 0.01
C GLU A 210 12.83 6.35 1.52
N LYS A 211 11.58 6.59 1.95
CA LYS A 211 11.20 6.54 3.36
C LYS A 211 11.36 5.16 3.98
N ILE A 212 11.10 4.07 3.25
CA ILE A 212 11.39 2.72 3.76
C ILE A 212 12.89 2.49 3.93
N GLN A 213 13.71 3.01 3.02
CA GLN A 213 15.17 2.90 3.13
C GLN A 213 15.70 3.68 4.35
N GLU A 214 15.13 4.86 4.65
CA GLU A 214 15.44 5.62 5.87
C GLU A 214 15.03 4.88 7.16
N MET A 215 13.93 4.10 7.12
CA MET A 215 13.47 3.30 8.25
C MET A 215 14.31 2.05 8.50
N GLN A 216 15.04 1.60 7.48
CA GLN A 216 15.86 0.40 7.56
C GLN A 216 17.06 0.67 8.48
N GLY A 217 17.09 -0.05 9.61
CA GLY A 217 18.19 0.06 10.57
C GLY A 217 19.49 -0.55 10.07
N VAL A 218 20.51 -0.56 10.93
CA VAL A 218 21.84 -1.12 10.62
C VAL A 218 21.87 -2.66 10.50
N GLU A 219 20.80 -3.34 10.91
CA GLU A 219 20.75 -4.80 10.95
C GLU A 219 20.32 -5.41 9.61
N LEU A 220 21.29 -5.57 8.71
CA LEU A 220 21.10 -6.05 7.33
C LEU A 220 20.50 -7.46 7.21
N PHE A 221 20.61 -8.30 8.25
CA PHE A 221 20.16 -9.70 8.23
C PHE A 221 18.96 -9.99 9.15
N SER A 222 18.26 -8.95 9.59
CA SER A 222 17.05 -9.07 10.41
C SER A 222 15.79 -9.30 9.57
N ILE A 223 14.71 -9.78 10.19
CA ILE A 223 13.38 -9.81 9.56
C ILE A 223 12.95 -8.41 9.09
N ASP A 224 13.27 -7.37 9.87
CA ASP A 224 12.97 -5.98 9.54
C ASP A 224 13.61 -5.56 8.21
N SER A 225 14.87 -5.94 7.98
CA SER A 225 15.54 -5.71 6.70
C SER A 225 14.91 -6.47 5.53
N LEU A 226 14.48 -7.71 5.76
CA LEU A 226 13.81 -8.49 4.73
C LEU A 226 12.43 -7.91 4.38
N LEU A 227 11.63 -7.50 5.37
CA LEU A 227 10.33 -6.86 5.15
C LEU A 227 10.48 -5.52 4.43
N GLY A 228 11.49 -4.71 4.80
CA GLY A 228 11.81 -3.47 4.11
C GLY A 228 12.22 -3.68 2.66
N TYR A 229 12.95 -4.76 2.37
CA TYR A 229 13.26 -5.14 1.00
C TYR A 229 12.01 -5.56 0.21
N VAL A 230 11.15 -6.41 0.79
CA VAL A 230 9.89 -6.87 0.15
C VAL A 230 9.02 -5.66 -0.24
N ALA A 231 8.81 -4.72 0.68
CA ALA A 231 8.00 -3.53 0.42
C ALA A 231 8.61 -2.64 -0.68
N ARG A 232 9.93 -2.48 -0.70
CA ARG A 232 10.62 -1.72 -1.77
C ARG A 232 10.53 -2.40 -3.12
N LEU A 233 10.70 -3.72 -3.18
CA LEU A 233 10.55 -4.49 -4.42
C LEU A 233 9.13 -4.36 -4.99
N PHE A 234 8.11 -4.40 -4.11
CA PHE A 234 6.73 -4.15 -4.51
C PHE A 234 6.56 -2.80 -5.23
N PHE A 235 7.15 -1.72 -4.69
CA PHE A 235 7.06 -0.40 -5.33
C PHE A 235 7.81 -0.31 -6.66
N VAL A 236 9.00 -0.93 -6.77
CA VAL A 236 9.76 -0.95 -8.02
C VAL A 236 8.98 -1.69 -9.12
N GLU A 237 8.41 -2.85 -8.81
CA GLU A 237 7.60 -3.58 -9.78
C GLU A 237 6.34 -2.80 -10.17
N LYS A 238 5.65 -2.19 -9.20
CA LYS A 238 4.46 -1.36 -9.48
C LYS A 238 4.80 -0.16 -10.37
N TRP A 239 5.96 0.47 -10.18
CA TRP A 239 6.44 1.53 -11.06
C TRP A 239 6.66 1.03 -12.50
N ASN A 240 7.24 -0.16 -12.65
CA ASN A 240 7.47 -0.75 -13.96
C ASN A 240 6.15 -1.10 -14.67
N GLU A 241 5.14 -1.58 -13.94
CA GLU A 241 3.78 -1.80 -14.46
C GLU A 241 3.17 -0.48 -15.00
N LEU A 242 3.28 0.62 -14.25
CA LEU A 242 2.79 1.94 -14.70
C LEU A 242 3.48 2.41 -16.00
N ASN A 243 4.80 2.18 -16.14
CA ASN A 243 5.52 2.54 -17.35
C ASN A 243 5.10 1.71 -18.57
N GLN A 244 4.82 0.42 -18.37
CA GLN A 244 4.33 -0.43 -19.45
C GLN A 244 2.96 0.04 -19.94
N GLU A 245 2.06 0.39 -19.03
CA GLU A 245 0.76 0.96 -19.39
C GLU A 245 0.89 2.28 -20.15
N GLN A 246 1.80 3.17 -19.72
CA GLN A 246 2.10 4.41 -20.45
C GLN A 246 2.64 4.10 -21.86
N GLY A 247 3.58 3.16 -21.98
CA GLY A 247 4.15 2.76 -23.26
C GLY A 247 3.09 2.23 -24.23
N LEU A 248 2.17 1.41 -23.74
CA LEU A 248 1.03 0.90 -24.53
C LEU A 248 0.08 2.03 -24.96
N LYS A 249 -0.25 2.96 -24.05
CA LYS A 249 -1.11 4.11 -24.39
C LYS A 249 -0.51 5.00 -25.48
N ILE A 250 0.81 5.22 -25.45
CA ILE A 250 1.53 6.00 -26.48
C ILE A 250 1.52 5.26 -27.82
N LEU A 251 1.73 3.93 -27.83
CA LEU A 251 1.66 3.13 -29.05
C LEU A 251 0.27 3.20 -29.68
N ASP A 252 -0.78 3.08 -28.87
CA ASP A 252 -2.16 3.17 -29.33
C ASP A 252 -2.53 4.55 -29.88
N SER A 253 -2.01 5.64 -29.32
CA SER A 253 -2.22 6.99 -29.88
C SER A 253 -1.52 7.17 -31.22
N LEU A 254 -0.28 6.69 -31.37
CA LEU A 254 0.47 6.73 -32.64
C LEU A 254 -0.24 5.93 -33.74
N LEU A 255 -0.79 4.76 -33.40
CA LEU A 255 -1.56 3.93 -34.36
C LEU A 255 -2.90 4.55 -34.77
N LYS A 256 -3.48 5.42 -33.94
CA LYS A 256 -4.70 6.18 -34.27
C LYS A 256 -4.41 7.39 -35.15
N GLU A 257 -3.26 8.04 -34.97
CA GLU A 257 -2.81 9.15 -35.82
C GLU A 257 -2.30 8.68 -37.20
N ALA A 258 -1.86 7.42 -37.30
CA ALA A 258 -1.43 6.80 -38.54
C ALA A 258 -2.57 6.25 -39.41
N LYS A 259 -3.84 6.43 -39.01
CA LYS A 259 -5.05 6.08 -39.79
C LYS A 259 -5.78 7.33 -40.24
#